data_AF-A0A967VTR4-F1
#
_entry.id   AF-A0A967VTR4-F1
#
_cell.length_a   1.000
_cell.length_b   1.000
_cell.length_c   1.000
_cell.angle_alpha   90.00
_cell.angle_beta   90.00
_cell.angle_gamma   90.00
#
_symmetry.space_group_name_H-M   'P 1'
#
loop_
_entity.id
_entity.type
_entity.pdbx_description
1 polymer ?
#
loop_
_entity_poly.entity_id
_entity_poly.type
_entity_poly.pdbx_seq_one_letter_code
_entity_poly.pdbx_strand_id
1 'polypeptide(L)'
;LGVDRDSEILAPIYDERDRAVVDAVHAIIRECERLGITSSICGQAPSVHPDYVDMLVSWGIDSISVNPDAIESTRHRIAAAEATRQPVAAGTGARTHEDEWGRANEGLALETEEIC
;
A
#
# COMPACT_ATOMS: atom_id res chain seq x y z
N LEU A 1 -12.41 13.55 0.24
CA LEU A 1 -12.60 14.28 1.53
C LEU A 1 -12.49 15.79 1.37
N GLY A 2 -11.56 16.32 0.56
CA GLY A 2 -11.47 17.78 0.36
C GLY A 2 -11.01 18.54 1.62
N VAL A 3 -10.33 17.80 2.51
CA VAL A 3 -9.87 18.26 3.82
C VAL A 3 -8.36 18.40 3.78
N ASP A 4 -7.87 19.51 4.33
CA ASP A 4 -6.45 19.69 4.60
C ASP A 4 -6.06 18.87 5.84
N ARG A 5 -5.13 17.94 5.65
CA ARG A 5 -4.62 17.03 6.70
C ARG A 5 -3.96 17.79 7.85
N ASP A 6 -3.33 18.92 7.56
CA ASP A 6 -2.58 19.71 8.55
C ASP A 6 -3.46 20.79 9.20
N SER A 7 -4.75 20.85 8.86
CA SER A 7 -5.69 21.76 9.48
C SER A 7 -6.14 21.24 10.84
N GLU A 8 -5.75 21.92 11.92
CA GLU A 8 -6.23 21.61 13.29
C GLU A 8 -7.76 21.60 13.42
N ILE A 9 -8.45 22.38 12.58
CA ILE A 9 -9.92 22.50 12.58
C ILE A 9 -10.57 21.29 11.90
N LEU A 10 -9.93 20.73 10.88
CA LEU A 10 -10.49 19.67 10.05
C LEU A 10 -9.85 18.30 10.30
N ALA A 11 -8.77 18.22 11.08
CA ALA A 11 -8.16 16.95 11.50
C ALA A 11 -9.18 15.96 12.10
N PRO A 12 -10.21 16.37 12.87
CA PRO A 12 -11.20 15.41 13.41
C PRO A 12 -12.12 14.78 12.35
N ILE A 13 -12.25 15.37 11.16
CA ILE A 13 -13.09 14.84 10.06
C ILE A 13 -12.27 14.07 9.02
N TYR A 14 -10.95 14.01 9.17
CA TYR A 14 -10.07 13.26 8.30
C TYR A 14 -9.98 11.80 8.78
N ASP A 15 -10.53 10.87 8.00
CA ASP A 15 -10.33 9.43 8.20
C ASP A 15 -9.95 8.79 6.86
N GLU A 16 -8.75 8.22 6.79
CA GLU A 16 -8.26 7.50 5.60
C GLU A 16 -9.08 6.23 5.31
N ARG A 17 -9.90 5.77 6.27
CA ARG A 17 -10.85 4.66 6.14
C ARG A 17 -12.25 5.12 5.72
N ASP A 18 -12.43 6.40 5.38
CA ASP A 18 -13.68 6.85 4.79
C ASP A 18 -14.04 5.97 3.58
N ARG A 19 -15.30 5.54 3.52
CA ARG A 19 -15.76 4.56 2.52
C ARG A 19 -15.45 5.01 1.10
N ALA A 20 -15.53 6.31 0.80
CA ALA A 20 -15.22 6.81 -0.53
C ALA A 20 -13.74 6.65 -0.89
N VAL A 21 -12.83 6.76 0.09
CA VAL A 21 -11.39 6.54 -0.11
C VAL A 21 -11.11 5.06 -0.32
N VAL A 22 -11.64 4.22 0.57
CA VAL A 22 -11.50 2.75 0.52
C VAL A 22 -12.03 2.19 -0.82
N ASP A 23 -13.21 2.63 -1.25
CA ASP A 23 -13.82 2.22 -2.52
C ASP A 23 -12.97 2.65 -3.74
N ALA A 24 -12.39 3.85 -3.69
CA ALA A 24 -11.52 4.35 -4.74
C ALA A 24 -10.21 3.54 -4.85
N VAL A 25 -9.57 3.25 -3.72
CA VAL A 25 -8.35 2.43 -3.66
C VAL A 25 -8.64 1.01 -4.15
N HIS A 26 -9.74 0.40 -3.71
CA HIS A 26 -10.17 -0.90 -4.19
C HIS A 26 -10.37 -0.92 -5.71
N ALA A 27 -11.06 0.07 -6.27
CA ALA A 27 -11.28 0.16 -7.71
C ALA A 27 -9.98 0.26 -8.51
N ILE A 28 -9.00 1.03 -8.01
CA ILE A 28 -7.69 1.19 -8.66
C ILE A 28 -6.93 -0.14 -8.66
N ILE A 29 -6.81 -0.79 -7.50
CA ILE A 29 -6.04 -2.04 -7.38
C ILE A 29 -6.67 -3.15 -8.25
N ARG A 30 -7.99 -3.27 -8.25
CA ARG A 30 -8.69 -4.26 -9.08
C ARG A 30 -8.49 -4.01 -10.58
N GLU A 31 -8.44 -2.74 -11.00
CA GLU A 31 -8.16 -2.39 -12.39
C GLU A 31 -6.70 -2.64 -12.77
N CYS A 32 -5.74 -2.33 -11.89
CA CYS A 32 -4.33 -2.69 -12.05
C CYS A 32 -4.16 -4.21 -12.22
N GLU A 33 -4.77 -5.01 -11.34
CA GLU A 33 -4.74 -6.48 -11.43
C GLU A 33 -5.35 -6.97 -12.76
N ARG A 34 -6.48 -6.39 -13.18
CA ARG A 34 -7.13 -6.72 -14.47
C ARG A 34 -6.26 -6.38 -15.67
N LEU A 35 -5.48 -5.30 -15.59
CA LEU A 35 -4.58 -4.84 -16.65
C LEU A 35 -3.20 -5.51 -16.59
N GLY A 36 -2.90 -6.28 -15.54
CA GLY A 36 -1.58 -6.86 -15.30
C GLY A 36 -0.50 -5.81 -15.04
N ILE A 37 -0.88 -4.67 -14.44
CA ILE A 37 0.03 -3.59 -14.05
C ILE A 37 0.20 -3.65 -12.53
N THR A 38 1.42 -3.39 -12.06
CA THR A 38 1.70 -3.39 -10.62
C THR A 38 1.02 -2.20 -9.92
N SER A 39 0.61 -2.41 -8.68
CA SER A 39 0.02 -1.41 -7.80
C SER A 39 0.73 -1.41 -6.45
N SER A 40 1.05 -0.21 -5.98
CA SER A 40 1.70 0.01 -4.70
C SER A 40 1.00 1.12 -3.92
N ILE A 41 1.07 1.05 -2.59
CA ILE A 41 0.53 2.10 -1.72
C ILE A 41 1.55 2.53 -0.68
N CYS A 42 1.67 3.84 -0.53
CA CYS A 42 2.43 4.49 0.53
C CYS A 42 1.50 5.38 1.36
N GLY A 43 1.89 5.66 2.61
CA GLY A 43 1.13 6.52 3.50
C GLY A 43 1.18 6.05 4.94
N GLN A 44 0.50 6.80 5.83
CA GLN A 44 0.42 6.43 7.24
C GLN A 44 -0.63 5.34 7.48
N ALA A 45 -1.75 5.32 6.75
CA ALA A 45 -2.78 4.28 6.82
C ALA A 45 -2.23 2.84 6.95
N PRO A 46 -1.37 2.33 6.05
CA PRO A 46 -0.87 0.94 6.17
C PRO A 46 0.01 0.72 7.40
N SER A 47 0.65 1.77 7.93
CA SER A 47 1.48 1.69 9.15
C SER A 47 0.64 1.74 10.43
N VAL A 48 -0.50 2.44 10.40
CA VAL A 48 -1.33 2.73 11.58
C VAL A 48 -2.56 1.81 11.67
N HIS A 49 -3.02 1.26 10.54
CA HIS A 49 -4.24 0.47 10.44
C HIS A 49 -3.96 -0.93 9.89
N PRO A 50 -3.73 -1.91 10.77
CA PRO A 50 -3.42 -3.28 10.34
C PRO A 50 -4.54 -3.94 9.51
N ASP A 51 -5.81 -3.63 9.81
CA ASP A 51 -6.95 -4.16 9.04
C ASP A 51 -6.96 -3.64 7.59
N TYR A 52 -6.35 -2.47 7.35
CA TYR A 52 -6.19 -1.91 6.01
C TYR A 52 -5.21 -2.74 5.17
N VAL A 53 -4.14 -3.27 5.80
CA VAL A 53 -3.18 -4.19 5.15
C VAL A 53 -3.90 -5.46 4.69
N ASP A 54 -4.75 -6.04 5.55
CA ASP A 54 -5.50 -7.25 5.17
C ASP A 54 -6.41 -7.02 3.97
N MET A 55 -7.07 -5.85 3.93
CA MET A 55 -7.91 -5.45 2.79
C MET A 55 -7.07 -5.31 1.51
N LEU A 56 -5.95 -4.60 1.57
CA LEU A 56 -5.05 -4.40 0.42
C LEU A 56 -4.51 -5.73 -0.12
N VAL A 57 -4.06 -6.64 0.76
CA VAL A 57 -3.61 -7.98 0.37
C VAL A 57 -4.76 -8.79 -0.21
N SER A 58 -5.98 -8.70 0.34
CA SER A 58 -7.16 -9.38 -0.24
C SER A 58 -7.54 -8.83 -1.62
N TRP A 59 -7.21 -7.57 -1.89
CA TRP A 59 -7.41 -6.90 -3.17
C TRP A 59 -6.24 -6.99 -4.11
N GLY A 60 -5.15 -7.65 -3.75
CA GLY A 60 -4.09 -8.03 -4.69
C GLY A 60 -3.16 -6.89 -5.02
N ILE A 61 -2.89 -6.05 -4.03
CA ILE A 61 -1.80 -5.11 -4.13
C ILE A 61 -0.46 -5.86 -4.28
N ASP A 62 0.48 -5.29 -5.01
CA ASP A 62 1.80 -5.90 -5.24
C ASP A 62 2.81 -5.46 -4.18
N SER A 63 2.70 -4.23 -3.68
CA SER A 63 3.59 -3.73 -2.63
C SER A 63 2.96 -2.72 -1.67
N ILE A 64 3.44 -2.74 -0.44
CA ILE A 64 3.00 -1.83 0.62
C ILE A 64 4.23 -1.20 1.28
N SER A 65 4.28 0.13 1.30
CA SER A 65 5.34 0.89 1.98
C SER A 65 4.84 1.35 3.36
N VAL A 66 5.60 1.02 4.41
CA VAL A 66 5.27 1.35 5.80
C VAL A 66 6.44 2.04 6.51
N ASN A 67 6.12 2.69 7.63
CA ASN A 67 7.14 3.23 8.54
C ASN A 67 8.01 2.11 9.12
N PRO A 68 9.26 2.39 9.52
CA PRO A 68 10.21 1.35 9.94
C PRO A 68 9.77 0.54 11.16
N ASP A 69 9.07 1.20 12.07
CA ASP A 69 8.53 0.61 13.29
C ASP A 69 7.41 -0.40 13.02
N ALA A 70 6.73 -0.27 11.87
CA ALA A 70 5.62 -1.13 11.46
C ALA A 70 6.02 -2.27 10.50
N ILE A 71 7.29 -2.35 10.09
CA ILE A 71 7.74 -3.33 9.09
C ILE A 71 7.48 -4.76 9.53
N GLU A 72 7.97 -5.11 10.72
CA GLU A 72 7.93 -6.50 11.18
C GLU A 72 6.49 -6.97 11.40
N SER A 73 5.65 -6.12 11.99
CA SER A 73 4.23 -6.43 12.19
C SER A 73 3.47 -6.54 10.87
N THR A 74 3.79 -5.68 9.90
CA THR A 74 3.17 -5.70 8.57
C THR A 74 3.58 -6.95 7.79
N ARG A 75 4.87 -7.34 7.82
CA ARG A 75 5.36 -8.58 7.20
C ARG A 75 4.62 -9.82 7.71
N HIS A 76 4.49 -9.96 9.02
CA HIS A 76 3.76 -11.08 9.61
C HIS A 76 2.28 -11.10 9.19
N ARG A 77 1.67 -9.93 9.09
CA ARG A 77 0.26 -9.80 8.69
C ARG A 77 0.07 -10.14 7.21
N ILE A 78 0.92 -9.62 6.33
CA ILE A 78 0.91 -9.94 4.90
C ILE A 78 1.02 -11.46 4.72
N ALA A 79 2.00 -12.10 5.37
CA ALA A 79 2.16 -13.55 5.30
C ALA A 79 0.91 -14.32 5.77
N ALA A 80 0.24 -13.86 6.82
CA ALA A 80 -1.00 -14.47 7.31
C ALA A 80 -2.19 -14.26 6.34
N ALA A 81 -2.32 -13.07 5.77
CA ALA A 81 -3.36 -12.72 4.81
C ALA A 81 -3.18 -13.49 3.48
N GLU A 82 -1.94 -13.60 3.00
CA GLU A 82 -1.57 -14.38 1.81
C GLU A 82 -1.85 -15.87 2.00
N ALA A 83 -1.58 -16.43 3.19
CA ALA A 83 -1.86 -17.84 3.47
C ALA A 83 -3.36 -18.18 3.35
N THR A 84 -4.23 -17.19 3.55
CA THR A 84 -5.69 -17.35 3.42
C THR A 84 -6.17 -17.07 1.98
N ARG A 85 -5.38 -16.35 1.18
CA ARG A 85 -5.68 -16.01 -0.20
C ARG A 85 -5.21 -17.13 -1.14
N GLN A 86 -6.05 -17.51 -2.10
CA GLN A 86 -5.61 -18.45 -3.14
C GLN A 86 -4.58 -17.76 -4.05
N PRO A 87 -3.41 -18.38 -4.33
CA PRO A 87 -2.38 -17.72 -5.14
C PRO A 87 -2.95 -17.41 -6.52
N VAL A 88 -3.01 -16.11 -6.84
CA VAL A 88 -3.23 -15.65 -8.20
C VAL A 88 -1.94 -15.91 -8.97
N ALA A 89 -2.03 -16.41 -10.20
CA ALA A 89 -0.87 -16.63 -11.04
C ALA A 89 -0.02 -15.35 -11.05
N ALA A 90 1.22 -15.44 -10.57
CA ALA A 90 2.13 -14.31 -10.45
C ALA A 90 2.06 -13.48 -11.73
N GLY A 91 1.56 -12.25 -11.61
CA GLY A 91 1.46 -11.32 -12.73
C GLY A 91 2.84 -11.22 -13.37
N THR A 92 2.96 -11.72 -14.60
CA THR A 92 4.17 -11.57 -15.40
C THR A 92 4.29 -10.08 -15.74
N GLY A 93 4.99 -9.33 -14.89
CA GLY A 93 5.04 -7.87 -14.99
C GLY A 93 6.14 -7.16 -14.23
N ALA A 94 7.11 -7.86 -13.63
CA ALA A 94 8.35 -7.24 -13.20
C ALA A 94 9.22 -6.92 -14.43
N ARG A 95 8.93 -5.79 -15.10
CA ARG A 95 10.02 -4.98 -15.65
C ARG A 95 10.48 -4.09 -14.50
N THR A 96 11.63 -4.43 -13.94
CA THR A 96 12.29 -3.74 -12.84
C THR A 96 12.36 -2.23 -13.13
N HIS A 97 11.43 -1.47 -12.54
CA HIS A 97 11.59 -0.01 -12.36
C HIS A 97 12.64 0.28 -11.26
N GLU A 98 13.04 -0.74 -10.49
CA GLU A 98 14.14 -0.71 -9.52
C GLU A 98 15.48 -0.27 -10.14
N ASP A 99 15.70 -0.50 -11.44
CA ASP A 99 16.94 -0.10 -12.13
C ASP A 99 17.01 1.42 -12.44
N GLU A 100 15.86 2.09 -12.60
CA GLU A 100 15.80 3.53 -12.90
C GLU A 100 15.61 4.39 -11.64
N TRP A 101 14.83 3.92 -10.67
CA TRP A 101 14.58 4.67 -9.42
C TRP A 101 15.76 4.63 -8.46
N GLY A 102 16.50 3.52 -8.40
CA GLY A 102 17.72 3.39 -7.60
C GLY A 102 18.87 4.31 -8.05
N ARG A 103 18.89 4.71 -9.33
CA ARG A 103 19.90 5.64 -9.87
C ARG A 103 19.53 7.12 -9.71
N ALA A 104 18.24 7.42 -9.55
CA ALA A 104 17.76 8.80 -9.45
C ALA A 104 17.77 9.35 -8.01
N ASN A 105 17.78 8.48 -6.99
CA ASN A 105 17.53 8.84 -5.59
C ASN A 105 18.62 8.36 -4.61
N GLU A 106 19.89 8.37 -5.02
CA GLU A 106 21.07 7.97 -4.19
C GLU A 106 21.33 8.88 -2.96
N GLY A 107 20.34 9.69 -2.54
CA GLY A 107 20.43 10.59 -1.38
C GLY A 107 19.09 10.87 -0.67
N LEU A 108 18.02 10.14 -0.95
CA LEU A 108 16.69 10.31 -0.33
C LEU A 108 16.19 9.02 0.35
N ALA A 109 17.13 8.24 0.90
CA ALA A 109 16.83 7.12 1.78
C ALA A 109 16.46 7.63 3.17
N LEU A 110 15.23 8.11 3.34
CA LEU A 110 14.61 8.27 4.66
C LEU A 110 13.41 7.33 4.75
N GLU A 111 13.70 6.14 5.30
CA GLU A 111 12.87 5.45 6.31
C GLU A 111 11.52 4.86 5.90
N THR A 112 11.26 4.54 4.64
CA THR A 112 10.10 3.69 4.31
C THR A 112 10.56 2.45 3.56
N GLU A 113 10.55 1.29 4.24
CA GLU A 113 10.81 0.01 3.58
C GLU A 113 9.53 -0.45 2.86
N GLU A 114 9.69 -0.81 1.59
CA GLU A 114 8.66 -1.42 0.76
C GLU A 114 8.60 -2.93 1.05
N ILE A 115 7.42 -3.44 1.34
CA ILE A 115 7.18 -4.85 1.63
C ILE A 115 6.28 -5.41 0.52
N CYS A 116 6.80 -6.38 -0.20
CA CYS A 116 6.17 -7.13 -1.29
C CYS A 116 6.36 -8.62 -1.02
#